data_AF-A0A1Y5H9W7-F1
#
_entry.id   AF-A0A1Y5H9W7-F1
#
_cell.length_a   1.000
_cell.length_b   1.000
_cell.length_c   1.000
_cell.angle_alpha   90.00
_cell.angle_beta   90.00
_cell.angle_gamma   90.00
#
_symmetry.space_group_name_H-M   'P 1'
#
loop_
_entity.id
_entity.type
_entity.pdbx_description
1 polymer ?
#
loop_
_entity_poly.entity_id
_entity_poly.type
_entity_poly.pdbx_seq_one_letter_code
_entity_poly.pdbx_strand_id
1 'polypeptide(L)'
;MKEFFARAMIWAAMVLSVSPVAASDLGEDQRFDTAGFLTDCTGHVPNGQYSIVMDGQCVSQAVKFCNLSLDLHGLQECVAEATGWLNSDAVREREKGSTLGSPEIAEMLSYERPSTSVLGMQIDRLNNFDCKNVQDRELTQEVLCAYGDALAAWHEARELRRASERRIFANE
;
A
#
# COMPACT_ATOMS: atom_id res chain seq x y z
N MET A 1 22.62 -18.89 78.00
CA MET A 1 22.32 -20.31 77.75
C MET A 1 21.81 -20.46 76.33
N LYS A 2 22.43 -21.39 75.59
CA LYS A 2 22.01 -22.00 74.31
C LYS A 2 22.34 -21.26 73.01
N GLU A 3 23.43 -21.76 72.44
CA GLU A 3 23.84 -21.71 71.05
C GLU A 3 22.98 -22.61 70.12
N PHE A 4 23.34 -22.54 68.83
CA PHE A 4 23.07 -23.45 67.71
C PHE A 4 21.73 -23.34 66.99
N PHE A 5 21.79 -22.89 65.72
CA PHE A 5 21.45 -23.64 64.49
C PHE A 5 21.67 -22.65 63.32
N ALA A 6 22.83 -22.65 62.69
CA ALA A 6 23.18 -23.45 61.51
C ALA A 6 22.40 -23.09 60.23
N ARG A 7 23.18 -22.60 59.25
CA ARG A 7 23.06 -22.83 57.80
C ARG A 7 21.85 -22.25 57.06
N ALA A 8 22.12 -21.25 56.23
CA ALA A 8 22.04 -21.41 54.77
C ALA A 8 22.61 -20.17 54.07
N MET A 9 23.81 -20.31 53.51
CA MET A 9 24.29 -19.46 52.42
C MET A 9 23.40 -19.70 51.21
N ILE A 10 22.72 -18.67 50.72
CA ILE A 10 22.23 -18.63 49.35
C ILE A 10 22.82 -17.37 48.71
N TRP A 11 23.95 -17.59 48.04
CA TRP A 11 24.52 -16.64 47.09
C TRP A 11 23.56 -16.55 45.91
N ALA A 12 22.72 -15.52 45.86
CA ALA A 12 21.99 -15.16 44.66
C ALA A 12 22.94 -14.38 43.74
N ALA A 13 23.62 -15.09 42.85
CA ALA A 13 24.31 -14.49 41.72
C ALA A 13 23.27 -13.83 40.80
N MET A 14 23.13 -12.51 40.88
CA MET A 14 22.48 -11.74 39.81
C MET A 14 23.38 -11.83 38.59
N VAL A 15 23.02 -12.77 37.70
CA VAL A 15 23.50 -12.80 36.33
C VAL A 15 23.04 -11.49 35.69
N LEU A 16 23.98 -10.57 35.47
CA LEU A 16 23.83 -9.49 34.49
C LEU A 16 23.61 -10.17 33.14
N SER A 17 22.35 -10.42 32.81
CA SER A 17 21.93 -10.81 31.47
C SER A 17 22.13 -9.60 30.57
N VAL A 18 23.35 -9.45 30.05
CA VAL A 18 23.62 -8.65 28.87
C VAL A 18 22.88 -9.36 27.75
N SER A 19 21.64 -8.98 27.50
CA SER A 19 20.96 -9.33 26.26
C SER A 19 21.87 -8.87 25.13
N PRO A 20 22.22 -9.73 24.16
CA PRO A 20 22.86 -9.23 22.96
C PRO A 20 21.83 -8.30 22.33
N VAL A 21 22.09 -6.99 22.38
CA VAL A 21 21.54 -6.10 21.38
C VAL A 21 22.09 -6.67 20.09
N ALA A 22 21.22 -7.38 19.36
CA ALA A 22 21.49 -7.65 17.96
C ALA A 22 21.71 -6.27 17.36
N ALA A 23 22.97 -5.94 17.13
CA ALA A 23 23.31 -4.86 16.22
C ALA A 23 22.68 -5.31 14.90
N SER A 24 21.51 -4.74 14.59
CA SER A 24 21.00 -4.77 13.24
C SER A 24 22.15 -4.25 12.40
N ASP A 25 22.65 -5.12 11.54
CA ASP A 25 23.59 -4.79 10.49
C ASP A 25 23.00 -3.56 9.78
N LEU A 26 23.56 -2.38 10.04
CA LEU A 26 23.28 -1.17 9.27
C LEU A 26 24.13 -1.30 7.99
N GLY A 27 23.83 -2.36 7.25
CA GLY A 27 24.47 -2.78 6.03
C GLY A 27 23.42 -2.83 4.93
N GLU A 28 23.77 -2.21 3.81
CA GLU A 28 22.97 -1.97 2.61
C GLU A 28 21.97 -0.79 2.68
N ASP A 29 22.12 0.08 1.69
CA ASP A 29 21.23 1.12 1.20
C ASP A 29 19.74 0.77 1.46
N GLN A 30 19.22 1.09 2.65
CA GLN A 30 17.83 0.77 3.03
C GLN A 30 16.89 1.71 2.28
N ARG A 31 16.63 1.37 1.03
CA ARG A 31 15.59 1.99 0.23
C ARG A 31 14.23 1.72 0.86
N PHE A 32 13.33 2.70 0.73
CA PHE A 32 11.97 2.55 1.18
C PHE A 32 11.26 1.39 0.45
N ASP A 33 10.63 0.48 1.20
CA ASP A 33 9.82 -0.60 0.62
C ASP A 33 8.45 -0.08 0.16
N THR A 34 8.42 0.42 -1.08
CA THR A 34 7.21 0.95 -1.71
C THR A 34 6.09 -0.09 -1.76
N ALA A 35 6.40 -1.32 -2.15
CA ALA A 35 5.41 -2.39 -2.31
C ALA A 35 4.82 -2.86 -0.98
N GLY A 36 5.67 -3.02 0.05
CA GLY A 36 5.24 -3.36 1.40
C GLY A 36 4.33 -2.29 1.99
N PHE A 37 4.72 -1.02 1.89
CA PHE A 37 3.88 0.09 2.35
C PHE A 37 2.53 0.16 1.62
N LEU A 38 2.52 0.02 0.30
CA LEU A 38 1.28 0.05 -0.48
C LEU A 38 0.34 -1.09 -0.09
N THR A 39 0.89 -2.30 0.09
CA THR A 39 0.11 -3.46 0.51
C THR A 39 -0.51 -3.24 1.89
N ASP A 40 0.28 -2.75 2.86
CA ASP A 40 -0.19 -2.51 4.21
C ASP A 40 -1.19 -1.36 4.30
N CYS A 41 -0.84 -0.18 3.78
CA CYS A 41 -1.69 1.02 3.83
C CYS A 41 -3.04 0.77 3.14
N THR A 42 -3.02 0.20 1.93
CA THR A 42 -4.27 -0.01 1.18
C THR A 42 -5.08 -1.19 1.74
N GLY A 43 -4.46 -2.14 2.43
CA GLY A 43 -5.17 -3.22 3.15
C GLY A 43 -6.02 -2.71 4.30
N HIS A 44 -5.63 -1.59 4.92
CA HIS A 44 -6.37 -0.96 6.02
C HIS A 44 -7.49 -0.01 5.55
N VAL A 45 -7.59 0.28 4.25
CA VAL A 45 -8.61 1.19 3.72
C VAL A 45 -9.99 0.51 3.78
N PRO A 46 -10.93 1.02 4.60
CA PRO A 46 -12.24 0.40 4.74
C PRO A 46 -13.08 0.57 3.48
N ASN A 47 -13.98 -0.38 3.27
CA ASN A 47 -14.98 -0.29 2.21
C ASN A 47 -15.99 0.81 2.55
N GLY A 48 -16.13 1.82 1.69
CA GLY A 48 -17.06 2.93 1.95
C GLY A 48 -16.87 4.10 1.01
N GLN A 49 -17.58 5.19 1.26
CA GLN A 49 -17.62 6.37 0.38
C GLN A 49 -16.26 7.07 0.21
N TYR A 50 -15.32 6.83 1.12
CA TYR A 50 -14.00 7.46 1.11
C TYR A 50 -12.86 6.52 0.69
N SER A 51 -13.18 5.29 0.28
CA SER A 51 -12.18 4.26 -0.04
C SER A 51 -11.21 4.71 -1.14
N ILE A 52 -11.73 5.30 -2.22
CA ILE A 52 -10.93 5.77 -3.36
C ILE A 52 -9.98 6.90 -2.95
N VAL A 53 -10.46 7.83 -2.11
CA VAL A 53 -9.67 8.95 -1.61
C VAL A 53 -8.51 8.44 -0.74
N MET A 54 -8.81 7.52 0.18
CA MET A 54 -7.81 6.94 1.08
C MET A 54 -6.79 6.07 0.33
N ASP A 55 -7.25 5.27 -0.63
CA ASP A 55 -6.36 4.51 -1.53
C ASP A 55 -5.39 5.45 -2.27
N GLY A 56 -5.88 6.56 -2.83
CA GLY A 56 -5.04 7.55 -3.52
C GLY A 56 -4.01 8.21 -2.60
N GLN A 57 -4.35 8.44 -1.33
CA GLN A 57 -3.41 8.93 -0.31
C GLN A 57 -2.31 7.91 -0.02
N CYS A 58 -2.63 6.63 0.10
CA CYS A 58 -1.62 5.58 0.25
C CYS A 58 -0.62 5.60 -0.91
N VAL A 59 -1.12 5.68 -2.16
CA VAL A 59 -0.23 5.68 -3.33
C VAL A 59 0.66 6.93 -3.38
N SER A 60 0.07 8.12 -3.15
CA SER A 60 0.82 9.38 -3.12
C SER A 60 1.93 9.37 -2.07
N GLN A 61 1.62 8.86 -0.87
CA GLN A 61 2.56 8.80 0.24
C GLN A 61 3.68 7.79 -0.01
N ALA A 62 3.38 6.67 -0.66
CA ALA A 62 4.40 5.69 -1.06
C ALA A 62 5.46 6.32 -1.98
N VAL A 63 5.02 7.02 -3.04
CA VAL A 63 5.93 7.72 -3.96
C VAL A 63 6.74 8.79 -3.23
N LYS A 64 6.11 9.55 -2.33
CA LYS A 64 6.79 10.60 -1.56
C LYS A 64 7.86 10.02 -0.63
N PHE A 65 7.56 8.96 0.10
CA PHE A 65 8.52 8.32 0.99
C PHE A 65 9.65 7.63 0.24
N CYS A 66 9.35 7.00 -0.89
CA CYS A 66 10.37 6.50 -1.80
C CYS A 66 11.30 7.64 -2.26
N ASN A 67 10.75 8.75 -2.75
CA ASN A 67 11.58 9.85 -3.25
C ASN A 67 12.44 10.45 -2.13
N LEU A 68 11.89 10.56 -0.92
CA LEU A 68 12.65 11.00 0.27
C LEU A 68 13.79 10.04 0.63
N SER A 69 13.61 8.73 0.43
CA SER A 69 14.68 7.74 0.67
C SER A 69 15.80 7.78 -0.37
N LEU A 70 15.54 8.39 -1.53
CA LEU A 70 16.49 8.58 -2.63
C LEU A 70 16.96 10.05 -2.75
N ASP A 71 17.05 10.75 -1.62
CA ASP A 71 17.51 12.14 -1.52
C ASP A 71 16.76 13.14 -2.44
N LEU A 72 15.47 12.90 -2.71
CA LEU A 72 14.61 13.73 -3.56
C LEU A 72 15.02 13.82 -5.04
N HIS A 73 15.85 12.88 -5.51
CA HIS A 73 16.28 12.79 -6.90
C HIS A 73 15.77 11.54 -7.63
N GLY A 74 15.04 10.68 -6.91
CA GLY A 74 14.53 9.41 -7.40
C GLY A 74 13.07 9.43 -7.86
N LEU A 75 12.44 10.59 -8.03
CA LEU A 75 11.00 10.69 -8.28
C LEU A 75 10.53 9.84 -9.47
N GLN A 76 11.31 9.82 -10.56
CA GLN A 76 11.01 8.99 -11.73
C GLN A 76 11.05 7.49 -11.42
N GLU A 77 12.04 7.02 -10.66
CA GLU A 77 12.15 5.62 -10.23
C GLU A 77 11.00 5.24 -9.29
N CYS A 78 10.69 6.09 -8.32
CA CYS A 78 9.60 5.86 -7.36
C CYS A 78 8.22 5.82 -8.01
N VAL A 79 7.96 6.70 -8.98
CA VAL A 79 6.71 6.67 -9.74
C VAL A 79 6.63 5.41 -10.60
N ALA A 80 7.73 4.99 -11.22
CA ALA A 80 7.77 3.75 -11.99
C ALA A 80 7.55 2.51 -11.10
N GLU A 81 8.13 2.48 -9.90
CA GLU A 81 7.94 1.39 -8.93
C GLU A 81 6.48 1.30 -8.47
N ALA A 82 5.88 2.42 -8.07
CA ALA A 82 4.46 2.47 -7.72
C ALA A 82 3.57 2.05 -8.90
N THR A 83 3.90 2.48 -10.13
CA THR A 83 3.19 2.07 -11.36
C THR A 83 3.23 0.55 -11.56
N GLY A 84 4.41 -0.07 -11.37
CA GLY A 84 4.58 -1.52 -11.46
C GLY A 84 3.73 -2.28 -10.44
N TRP A 85 3.70 -1.79 -9.20
CA TRP A 85 2.86 -2.35 -8.15
C TRP A 85 1.37 -2.22 -8.47
N LEU A 86 0.91 -1.04 -8.90
CA LEU A 86 -0.50 -0.78 -9.24
C LEU A 86 -1.00 -1.73 -10.33
N ASN A 87 -0.22 -1.90 -11.40
CA ASN A 87 -0.57 -2.82 -12.49
C ASN A 87 -0.68 -4.27 -12.01
N SER A 88 0.26 -4.70 -11.16
CA SER A 88 0.29 -6.06 -10.63
C SER A 88 -0.87 -6.32 -9.65
N ASP A 89 -1.14 -5.38 -8.74
CA ASP A 89 -2.25 -5.50 -7.80
C ASP A 89 -3.60 -5.41 -8.51
N ALA A 90 -3.75 -4.61 -9.57
CA ALA A 90 -5.00 -4.52 -10.32
C ALA A 90 -5.45 -5.88 -10.87
N VAL A 91 -4.51 -6.70 -11.36
CA VAL A 91 -4.80 -8.08 -11.80
C VAL A 91 -5.30 -8.93 -10.62
N ARG A 92 -4.57 -8.91 -9.51
CA ARG A 92 -4.91 -9.64 -8.28
C ARG A 92 -6.29 -9.25 -7.72
N GLU A 93 -6.62 -7.97 -7.73
CA GLU A 93 -7.90 -7.46 -7.23
C GLU A 93 -9.07 -7.88 -8.14
N ARG A 94 -8.87 -7.90 -9.48
CA ARG A 94 -9.86 -8.47 -10.42
C ARG A 94 -10.08 -9.95 -10.19
N GLU A 95 -9.01 -10.72 -9.97
CA GLU A 95 -9.10 -12.16 -9.68
C GLU A 95 -9.90 -12.42 -8.39
N LYS A 96 -9.60 -11.68 -7.31
CA LYS A 96 -10.38 -11.74 -6.06
C LYS A 96 -11.84 -11.37 -6.30
N GLY A 97 -12.10 -10.27 -7.01
CA GLY A 97 -13.46 -9.82 -7.32
C GLY A 97 -14.26 -10.86 -8.11
N SER A 98 -13.63 -11.53 -9.07
CA SER A 98 -14.23 -12.61 -9.87
C SER A 98 -14.46 -13.90 -9.10
N THR A 99 -13.63 -14.19 -8.10
CA THR A 99 -13.78 -15.36 -7.22
C THR A 99 -14.90 -15.14 -6.18
N LEU A 100 -15.09 -13.90 -5.76
CA LEU A 100 -16.09 -13.48 -4.77
C LEU A 100 -17.49 -13.23 -5.39
N GLY A 101 -17.59 -13.07 -6.71
CA GLY A 101 -18.85 -12.79 -7.41
C GLY A 101 -19.24 -13.86 -8.42
N SER A 102 -20.54 -14.17 -8.53
CA SER A 102 -21.12 -14.95 -9.64
C SER A 102 -20.60 -14.44 -11.00
N PRO A 103 -20.36 -15.30 -12.01
CA PRO A 103 -19.80 -14.92 -13.33
C PRO A 103 -20.48 -13.72 -14.01
N GLU A 104 -21.75 -13.47 -13.68
CA GLU A 104 -22.54 -12.29 -14.11
C GLU A 104 -21.95 -10.94 -13.65
N ILE A 105 -21.29 -10.89 -12.50
CA ILE A 105 -20.70 -9.66 -11.92
C ILE A 105 -19.40 -9.31 -12.62
N ALA A 106 -18.59 -10.31 -12.99
CA ALA A 106 -17.38 -10.11 -13.78
C ALA A 106 -17.71 -9.61 -15.20
N GLU A 107 -18.82 -10.07 -15.77
CA GLU A 107 -19.27 -9.70 -17.13
C GLU A 107 -19.88 -8.29 -17.18
N MET A 108 -20.79 -7.94 -16.26
CA MET A 108 -21.39 -6.59 -16.19
C MET A 108 -20.36 -5.49 -15.91
N LEU A 109 -19.36 -5.78 -15.07
CA LEU A 109 -18.32 -4.82 -14.70
C LEU A 109 -17.17 -4.72 -15.73
N SER A 110 -17.10 -5.64 -16.70
CA SER A 110 -16.23 -5.49 -17.87
C SER A 110 -16.79 -4.52 -18.93
N TYR A 111 -18.12 -4.28 -18.88
CA TYR A 111 -18.83 -3.53 -19.91
C TYR A 111 -19.25 -2.11 -19.48
N GLU A 112 -19.45 -1.88 -18.18
CA GLU A 112 -19.68 -0.53 -17.64
C GLU A 112 -18.44 -0.02 -16.94
N ARG A 113 -17.62 0.74 -17.68
CA ARG A 113 -16.59 1.63 -17.13
C ARG A 113 -17.29 2.56 -16.12
N PRO A 114 -17.11 2.39 -14.80
CA PRO A 114 -17.75 3.29 -13.84
C PRO A 114 -17.12 4.67 -14.01
N SER A 115 -17.94 5.73 -14.01
CA SER A 115 -17.42 7.09 -14.01
C SER A 115 -16.59 7.32 -12.74
N THR A 116 -15.27 7.40 -12.90
CA THR A 116 -14.28 7.47 -11.83
C THR A 116 -14.23 8.87 -11.22
N SER A 117 -15.10 9.15 -10.25
CA SER A 117 -14.82 10.24 -9.31
C SER A 117 -13.76 9.79 -8.31
N VAL A 118 -12.50 9.83 -8.75
CA VAL A 118 -11.32 9.80 -7.88
C VAL A 118 -11.31 11.09 -7.04
N LEU A 119 -10.59 11.15 -5.91
CA LEU A 119 -9.68 12.26 -5.59
C LEU A 119 -9.15 12.15 -4.16
N GLY A 120 -7.98 11.52 -4.03
CA GLY A 120 -7.06 11.64 -2.89
C GLY A 120 -5.80 12.47 -3.18
N MET A 121 -5.70 13.14 -4.32
CA MET A 121 -4.71 14.18 -4.60
C MET A 121 -5.44 15.31 -5.32
N GLN A 122 -5.16 16.59 -5.04
CA GLN A 122 -5.64 17.67 -5.90
C GLN A 122 -4.97 17.55 -7.28
N ILE A 123 -5.57 16.74 -8.15
CA ILE A 123 -5.42 16.76 -9.60
C ILE A 123 -6.83 17.05 -10.09
N ASP A 124 -7.16 18.31 -10.32
CA ASP A 124 -8.54 18.81 -10.40
C ASP A 124 -9.51 18.10 -11.35
N ARG A 125 -9.12 17.11 -12.17
CA ARG A 125 -10.04 16.37 -13.06
C ARG A 125 -9.55 14.94 -13.37
N LEU A 126 -9.79 13.99 -12.48
CA LEU A 126 -9.52 12.56 -12.77
C LEU A 126 -10.67 11.81 -13.46
N ASN A 127 -11.71 12.53 -13.90
CA ASN A 127 -12.58 12.07 -14.98
C ASN A 127 -12.03 12.42 -16.38
N ASN A 128 -10.81 13.01 -16.45
CA ASN A 128 -10.10 13.39 -17.67
C ASN A 128 -8.62 13.73 -17.35
N PHE A 129 -7.88 12.85 -16.69
CA PHE A 129 -6.43 13.08 -16.49
C PHE A 129 -5.73 12.93 -17.84
N ASP A 130 -5.68 14.04 -18.56
CA ASP A 130 -4.90 14.15 -19.78
C ASP A 130 -3.46 14.43 -19.37
N CYS A 131 -2.72 13.36 -19.12
CA CYS A 131 -1.29 13.39 -18.86
C CYS A 131 -0.50 14.16 -19.94
N LYS A 132 -1.09 14.38 -21.13
CA LYS A 132 -0.47 15.16 -22.20
C LYS A 132 -0.35 16.65 -21.88
N ASN A 133 -1.21 17.17 -21.01
CA ASN A 133 -1.21 18.59 -20.62
C ASN A 133 -0.52 18.85 -19.28
N VAL A 134 -0.06 17.79 -18.60
CA VAL A 134 0.68 17.91 -17.34
C VAL A 134 2.16 18.01 -17.69
N GLN A 135 2.80 19.09 -17.25
CA GLN A 135 4.25 19.24 -17.33
C GLN A 135 4.84 19.17 -15.93
N ASP A 136 5.75 18.22 -15.74
CA ASP A 136 6.56 18.09 -14.55
C ASP A 136 8.04 18.19 -14.95
N ARG A 137 8.88 18.72 -14.07
CA ARG A 137 10.32 18.93 -14.37
C ARG A 137 11.14 17.67 -14.13
N GLU A 138 10.63 16.75 -13.31
CA GLU A 138 11.32 15.57 -12.82
C GLU A 138 10.73 14.28 -13.41
N LEU A 139 9.54 14.35 -14.01
CA LEU A 139 8.88 13.20 -14.65
C LEU A 139 8.74 13.38 -16.16
N THR A 140 9.10 12.34 -16.90
CA THR A 140 8.81 12.28 -18.34
C THR A 140 7.30 12.10 -18.56
N GLN A 141 6.82 12.59 -19.70
CA GLN A 141 5.42 12.45 -20.08
C GLN A 141 4.97 10.98 -20.15
N GLU A 142 5.85 10.10 -20.60
CA GLU A 142 5.60 8.66 -20.64
C GLU A 142 5.33 8.09 -19.25
N VAL A 143 6.17 8.42 -18.27
CA VAL A 143 6.03 7.94 -16.88
C VAL A 143 4.76 8.50 -16.24
N LEU A 144 4.46 9.79 -16.46
CA LEU A 144 3.23 10.41 -15.98
C LEU A 144 1.97 9.74 -16.52
N CYS A 145 1.93 9.46 -17.82
CA CYS A 145 0.80 8.79 -18.46
C CYS A 145 0.65 7.36 -17.95
N ALA A 146 1.74 6.59 -17.92
CA ALA A 146 1.73 5.21 -17.45
C ALA A 146 1.23 5.10 -16.00
N TYR A 147 1.68 6.02 -15.14
CA TYR A 147 1.22 6.08 -13.75
C TYR A 147 -0.27 6.42 -13.64
N GLY A 148 -0.76 7.40 -14.42
CA GLY A 148 -2.18 7.76 -14.45
C GLY A 148 -3.08 6.61 -14.89
N ASP A 149 -2.69 5.90 -15.97
CA ASP A 149 -3.43 4.76 -16.50
C ASP A 149 -3.44 3.59 -15.49
N ALA A 150 -2.29 3.28 -14.87
CA ALA A 150 -2.18 2.22 -13.87
C ALA A 150 -3.03 2.51 -12.64
N LEU A 151 -3.03 3.76 -12.14
CA LEU A 151 -3.82 4.17 -10.98
C LEU A 151 -5.32 4.06 -11.26
N ALA A 152 -5.78 4.48 -12.44
CA ALA A 152 -7.17 4.37 -12.84
C ALA A 152 -7.62 2.90 -12.94
N ALA A 153 -6.84 2.05 -13.62
CA ALA A 153 -7.13 0.63 -13.78
C ALA A 153 -7.15 -0.12 -12.43
N TRP A 154 -6.25 0.26 -11.52
CA TRP A 154 -6.18 -0.31 -10.17
C TRP A 154 -7.38 0.09 -9.30
N HIS A 155 -7.78 1.36 -9.31
CA HIS A 155 -8.98 1.81 -8.58
C HIS A 155 -10.24 1.12 -9.08
N GLU A 156 -10.39 0.99 -10.40
CA GLU A 156 -11.50 0.23 -11.00
C GLU A 156 -11.53 -1.19 -10.43
N ALA A 157 -10.41 -1.93 -10.53
CA ALA A 157 -10.30 -3.30 -10.02
C ALA A 157 -10.67 -3.43 -8.53
N ARG A 158 -10.21 -2.50 -7.68
CA ARG A 158 -10.56 -2.50 -6.26
C ARG A 158 -12.03 -2.23 -6.03
N GLU A 159 -12.64 -1.29 -6.74
CA GLU A 159 -14.07 -1.04 -6.62
C GLU A 159 -14.90 -2.25 -7.09
N LEU A 160 -14.45 -2.97 -8.12
CA LEU A 160 -15.09 -4.23 -8.53
C LEU A 160 -15.06 -5.26 -7.39
N ARG A 161 -13.89 -5.49 -6.77
CA ARG A 161 -13.75 -6.39 -5.62
C ARG A 161 -14.65 -5.94 -4.45
N ARG A 162 -14.62 -4.67 -4.09
CA ARG A 162 -15.43 -4.14 -2.97
C ARG A 162 -16.93 -4.27 -3.25
N ALA A 163 -17.35 -4.07 -4.50
CA ALA A 163 -18.73 -4.25 -4.90
C ALA A 163 -19.18 -5.71 -4.80
N SER A 164 -18.31 -6.67 -5.17
CA SER A 164 -18.63 -8.10 -5.01
C SER A 164 -18.73 -8.48 -3.53
N GLU A 165 -17.79 -8.04 -2.68
CA GLU A 165 -17.83 -8.26 -1.23
C GLU A 165 -19.13 -7.74 -0.60
N ARG A 166 -19.52 -6.50 -0.90
CA ARG A 166 -20.75 -5.90 -0.36
C ARG A 166 -22.01 -6.68 -0.74
N ARG A 167 -22.04 -7.29 -1.93
CA ARG A 167 -23.18 -8.09 -2.38
C ARG A 167 -23.27 -9.45 -1.69
N ILE A 168 -22.13 -10.08 -1.35
CA ILE A 168 -22.14 -11.32 -0.55
C ILE A 168 -22.85 -11.05 0.78
N PHE A 169 -22.39 -10.03 1.52
CA PHE A 169 -22.95 -9.70 2.83
C PHE A 169 -24.39 -9.18 2.80
N ALA A 170 -24.92 -8.78 1.64
CA ALA A 170 -26.31 -8.34 1.49
C ALA A 170 -27.28 -9.49 1.23
N ASN A 171 -26.79 -10.67 0.85
CA ASN A 171 -27.58 -11.85 0.50
C ASN A 171 -27.54 -12.94 1.60
N GLU A 172 -26.84 -12.70 2.71
CA GLU A 172 -26.85 -13.51 3.94
C GLU A 172 -27.83 -12.92 4.97
#